data_AF-A0A3N7I931-F1
#
_entry.id   AF-A0A3N7I931-F1
#
_cell.length_a   1.000
_cell.length_b   1.000
_cell.length_c   1.000
_cell.angle_alpha   90.00
_cell.angle_beta   90.00
_cell.angle_gamma   90.00
#
_symmetry.space_group_name_H-M   'P 1'
#
loop_
_entity.id
_entity.type
_entity.pdbx_description
1 polymer ?
#
loop_
_entity_poly.entity_id
_entity_poly.type
_entity_poly.pdbx_seq_one_letter_code
_entity_poly.pdbx_strand_id
1 'polypeptide(L)'
;MQQKTKQIVAITSIVVVMGLLLAQPIKGLVNDDTAAASASGDASSSGVTMESVSLQAKQGLNASILQEISSIESQLPDASGPDKIKLLQQLATEWDDVNRPAPLGFVYEELAKLDPKFDYWLKAGDAYRAGYANLQDTTVARALNGYAINAYQKALELDADNLDAKTGLGSAYVSGTDNPMAGIALLREVVEANPSHIGANKSLGLFSMQSRQFDRAIDRFKNVVSIEPDAESYFYLATSYENIGLKKEAIAAFEKSRDLAADPTLTQFINRKIDELSK
;
A
#
# COMPACT_ATOMS: atom_id res chain seq x y z
N MET A 1 -40.97 -16.41 48.33
CA MET A 1 -39.74 -17.18 48.06
C MET A 1 -39.31 -17.24 46.58
N GLN A 2 -40.16 -16.90 45.60
CA GLN A 2 -39.82 -17.06 44.17
C GLN A 2 -38.87 -16.01 43.55
N GLN A 3 -38.70 -14.83 44.17
CA GLN A 3 -37.85 -13.76 43.60
C GLN A 3 -36.34 -13.97 43.85
N LYS A 4 -35.96 -14.48 45.03
CA LYS A 4 -34.56 -14.79 45.35
C LYS A 4 -34.00 -15.94 44.50
N THR A 5 -34.84 -16.92 44.14
CA THR A 5 -34.45 -18.02 43.27
C THR A 5 -34.12 -17.55 41.85
N LYS A 6 -34.85 -16.56 41.30
CA LYS A 6 -34.57 -16.01 39.96
C LYS A 6 -33.27 -15.20 39.92
N GLN A 7 -32.93 -14.46 40.97
CA GLN A 7 -31.64 -13.75 41.06
C GLN A 7 -30.46 -14.70 41.25
N ILE A 8 -30.60 -15.76 42.05
CA ILE A 8 -29.53 -16.76 42.22
C ILE A 8 -29.26 -17.50 40.90
N VAL A 9 -30.30 -17.84 40.13
CA VAL A 9 -30.17 -18.48 38.81
C VAL A 9 -29.52 -17.53 37.79
N ALA A 10 -29.85 -16.24 37.81
CA ALA A 10 -29.23 -15.24 36.92
C ALA A 10 -27.75 -14.98 37.25
N ILE A 11 -27.39 -14.94 38.53
CA ILE A 11 -25.99 -14.71 38.96
C ILE A 11 -25.13 -15.96 38.70
N THR A 12 -25.67 -17.17 38.92
CA THR A 12 -24.94 -18.41 38.58
C THR A 12 -24.74 -18.60 37.08
N SER A 13 -25.72 -18.20 36.24
CA SER A 13 -25.55 -18.26 34.79
C SER A 13 -24.51 -17.26 34.27
N ILE A 14 -24.41 -16.06 34.85
CA ILE A 14 -23.36 -15.09 34.48
C ILE A 14 -21.96 -15.58 34.91
N VAL A 15 -21.81 -16.16 36.11
CA VAL A 15 -20.51 -16.68 36.58
C VAL A 15 -20.06 -17.90 35.78
N VAL A 16 -20.99 -18.78 35.37
CA VAL A 16 -20.68 -19.93 34.51
C VAL A 16 -20.28 -19.47 33.10
N VAL A 17 -20.92 -18.44 32.54
CA VAL A 17 -20.55 -17.86 31.24
C VAL A 17 -19.19 -17.14 31.31
N MET A 18 -18.89 -16.40 32.38
CA MET A 18 -17.55 -15.79 32.57
C MET A 18 -16.45 -16.83 32.81
N GLY A 19 -16.74 -17.91 33.55
CA GLY A 19 -15.82 -19.03 33.73
C GLY A 19 -15.54 -19.79 32.43
N LEU A 20 -16.54 -19.95 31.55
CA LEU A 20 -16.40 -20.55 30.23
C LEU A 20 -15.63 -19.65 29.25
N LEU A 21 -15.76 -18.33 29.34
CA LEU A 21 -14.99 -17.38 28.52
C LEU A 21 -13.50 -17.31 28.93
N LEU A 22 -13.19 -17.52 30.21
CA LEU A 22 -11.82 -17.57 30.73
C LEU A 22 -11.14 -18.94 30.57
N ALA A 23 -11.92 -20.00 30.30
CA ALA A 23 -11.42 -21.36 30.09
C ALA A 23 -11.22 -21.71 28.60
N GLN A 24 -11.53 -20.80 27.67
CA GLN A 24 -11.12 -20.99 26.28
C GLN A 24 -9.61 -20.71 26.15
N PRO A 25 -8.82 -21.63 25.58
CA PRO A 25 -7.40 -21.37 25.36
C PRO A 25 -7.25 -20.14 24.47
N ILE A 26 -6.57 -19.12 24.97
CA ILE A 26 -6.21 -17.91 24.23
C ILE A 26 -5.32 -18.35 23.07
N LYS A 27 -5.92 -18.55 21.91
CA LYS A 27 -5.22 -18.93 20.68
C LYS A 27 -4.65 -17.66 20.07
N GLY A 28 -3.45 -17.28 20.50
CA GLY A 28 -2.78 -16.07 20.03
C GLY A 28 -1.68 -15.56 20.94
N LEU A 29 -0.81 -16.44 21.41
CA LEU A 29 0.53 -16.05 21.87
C LEU A 29 1.54 -16.75 20.96
N VAL A 30 2.41 -15.92 20.42
CA VAL A 30 3.43 -16.17 19.40
C VAL A 30 4.35 -17.29 19.86
N ASN A 31 4.52 -18.32 19.02
CA ASN A 31 5.78 -19.03 18.93
C ASN A 31 6.50 -18.45 17.72
N ASP A 32 7.64 -17.82 17.98
CA ASP A 32 8.65 -17.50 16.98
C ASP A 32 8.96 -18.80 16.21
N ASP A 33 9.06 -18.70 14.88
CA ASP A 33 9.43 -19.74 13.88
C ASP A 33 8.34 -20.21 12.90
N THR A 34 7.11 -19.67 12.91
CA THR A 34 6.09 -20.05 11.88
C THR A 34 5.33 -18.90 11.20
N ALA A 35 5.72 -17.65 11.40
CA ALA A 35 5.08 -16.49 10.75
C ALA A 35 5.32 -16.38 9.22
N ALA A 36 6.17 -17.23 8.64
CA ALA A 36 6.45 -17.24 7.20
C ALA A 36 5.49 -18.13 6.37
N ALA A 37 4.60 -18.91 6.99
CA ALA A 37 3.93 -20.03 6.31
C ALA A 37 2.43 -19.84 6.00
N SER A 38 1.84 -18.65 6.20
CA SER A 38 0.40 -18.43 5.93
C SER A 38 0.09 -17.34 4.90
N ALA A 39 1.09 -16.76 4.23
CA ALA A 39 0.88 -15.74 3.19
C ALA A 39 0.97 -16.27 1.75
N SER A 40 1.16 -17.57 1.54
CA SER A 40 1.11 -18.19 0.21
C SER A 40 -0.31 -18.68 -0.09
N GLY A 41 -1.29 -17.79 -0.07
CA GLY A 41 -2.54 -18.04 -0.77
C GLY A 41 -2.25 -17.88 -2.26
N ASP A 42 -2.28 -18.98 -3.02
CA ASP A 42 -2.02 -19.05 -4.48
C ASP A 42 -2.50 -17.80 -5.23
N ALA A 43 -1.61 -16.83 -5.46
CA ALA A 43 -1.84 -15.70 -6.36
C ALA A 43 -2.19 -16.22 -7.78
N SER A 44 -1.70 -17.42 -8.11
CA SER A 44 -1.97 -18.18 -9.33
C SER A 44 -3.43 -18.63 -9.51
N SER A 45 -4.27 -18.60 -8.47
CA SER A 45 -5.69 -18.99 -8.55
C SER A 45 -6.65 -17.82 -8.83
N SER A 46 -6.15 -16.59 -8.81
CA SER A 46 -6.95 -15.35 -8.90
C SER A 46 -7.40 -14.98 -10.33
N GLY A 47 -6.87 -15.67 -11.36
CA GLY A 47 -7.13 -15.37 -12.76
C GLY A 47 -6.50 -14.05 -13.26
N VAL A 48 -5.73 -13.36 -12.42
CA VAL A 48 -5.04 -12.10 -12.76
C VAL A 48 -3.66 -12.44 -13.34
N THR A 49 -3.52 -12.23 -14.65
CA THR A 49 -2.28 -12.46 -15.41
C THR A 49 -1.82 -11.19 -16.11
N MET A 50 -0.55 -11.18 -16.57
CA MET A 50 0.01 -10.10 -17.38
C MET A 50 -0.87 -9.77 -18.59
N GLU A 51 -1.38 -10.79 -19.30
CA GLU A 51 -2.25 -10.60 -20.47
C GLU A 51 -3.56 -9.92 -20.09
N SER A 52 -4.19 -10.35 -18.99
CA SER A 52 -5.46 -9.78 -18.53
C SER A 52 -5.32 -8.31 -18.12
N VAL A 53 -4.27 -7.97 -17.38
CA VAL A 53 -4.05 -6.59 -16.92
C VAL A 53 -3.56 -5.69 -18.04
N SER A 54 -2.76 -6.21 -18.98
CA SER A 54 -2.37 -5.50 -20.20
C SER A 54 -3.59 -5.16 -21.05
N LEU A 55 -4.46 -6.14 -21.33
CA LEU A 55 -5.67 -5.93 -22.12
C LEU A 55 -6.56 -4.84 -21.53
N GLN A 56 -6.72 -4.83 -20.21
CA GLN A 56 -7.47 -3.79 -19.51
C GLN A 56 -6.74 -2.43 -19.56
N ALA A 57 -5.42 -2.41 -19.32
CA ALA A 57 -4.62 -1.19 -19.28
C ALA A 57 -4.52 -0.48 -20.64
N LYS A 58 -4.65 -1.23 -21.74
CA LYS A 58 -4.75 -0.69 -23.12
C LYS A 58 -6.00 0.16 -23.34
N GLN A 59 -7.06 -0.03 -22.57
CA GLN A 59 -8.29 0.73 -22.77
C GLN A 59 -8.07 2.23 -22.55
N GLY A 60 -8.43 3.03 -23.56
CA GLY A 60 -8.30 4.49 -23.52
C GLY A 60 -6.91 5.02 -23.91
N LEU A 61 -5.95 4.17 -24.31
CA LEU A 61 -4.69 4.62 -24.89
C LEU A 61 -4.85 5.05 -26.35
N ASN A 62 -3.93 5.89 -26.82
CA ASN A 62 -3.92 6.30 -28.23
C ASN A 62 -3.49 5.13 -29.15
N ALA A 63 -3.83 5.22 -30.43
CA ALA A 63 -3.56 4.13 -31.38
C ALA A 63 -2.06 3.82 -31.58
N SER A 64 -1.19 4.83 -31.49
CA SER A 64 0.26 4.65 -31.69
C SER A 64 0.86 3.80 -30.58
N ILE A 65 0.60 4.18 -29.32
CA ILE A 65 1.07 3.49 -28.12
C ILE A 65 0.52 2.06 -28.08
N LEU A 66 -0.77 1.89 -28.43
CA LEU A 66 -1.38 0.56 -28.52
C LEU A 66 -0.67 -0.36 -29.51
N GLN A 67 -0.27 0.18 -30.66
CA GLN A 67 0.45 -0.57 -31.67
C GLN A 67 1.85 -0.95 -31.21
N GLU A 68 2.57 -0.03 -30.58
CA GLU A 68 3.91 -0.26 -30.02
C GLU A 68 3.89 -1.33 -28.93
N ILE A 69 3.06 -1.18 -27.90
CA ILE A 69 2.90 -2.16 -26.82
C ILE A 69 2.52 -3.54 -27.40
N SER A 70 1.51 -3.60 -28.29
CA SER A 70 1.06 -4.87 -28.85
C SER A 70 2.11 -5.53 -29.74
N SER A 71 2.93 -4.74 -30.43
CA SER A 71 4.05 -5.25 -31.23
C SER A 71 5.12 -5.88 -30.35
N ILE A 72 5.49 -5.25 -29.23
CA ILE A 72 6.46 -5.80 -28.27
C ILE A 72 5.91 -7.09 -27.65
N GLU A 73 4.66 -7.07 -27.17
CA GLU A 73 4.04 -8.24 -26.53
C GLU A 73 3.94 -9.44 -27.47
N SER A 74 3.68 -9.22 -28.77
CA SER A 74 3.63 -10.31 -29.75
C SER A 74 4.96 -11.01 -29.97
N GLN A 75 6.09 -10.35 -29.68
CA GLN A 75 7.43 -10.91 -29.83
C GLN A 75 7.93 -11.64 -28.58
N LEU A 76 7.34 -11.37 -27.41
CA LEU A 76 7.79 -11.94 -26.13
C LEU A 76 7.74 -13.48 -26.04
N PRO A 77 6.74 -14.19 -26.60
CA PRO A 77 6.69 -15.65 -26.53
C PRO A 77 7.85 -16.33 -27.27
N ASP A 78 8.32 -15.72 -28.36
CA ASP A 78 9.37 -16.28 -29.21
C ASP A 78 10.78 -15.80 -28.82
N ALA A 79 10.88 -14.72 -28.05
CA ALA A 79 12.15 -14.18 -27.58
C ALA A 79 12.77 -15.02 -26.46
N SER A 80 14.10 -15.03 -26.38
CA SER A 80 14.83 -15.72 -25.30
C SER A 80 16.09 -14.96 -24.89
N GLY A 81 16.59 -15.26 -23.69
CA GLY A 81 17.85 -14.71 -23.19
C GLY A 81 17.91 -13.17 -23.26
N PRO A 82 19.01 -12.59 -23.77
CA PRO A 82 19.20 -11.14 -23.84
C PRO A 82 18.13 -10.39 -24.65
N ASP A 83 17.62 -11.00 -25.72
CA ASP A 83 16.62 -10.36 -26.58
C ASP A 83 15.28 -10.21 -25.85
N LYS A 84 14.89 -11.22 -25.05
CA LYS A 84 13.70 -11.15 -24.21
C LYS A 84 13.83 -10.06 -23.13
N ILE A 85 14.99 -9.96 -22.50
CA ILE A 85 15.27 -8.91 -21.50
C ILE A 85 15.13 -7.52 -22.15
N LYS A 86 15.68 -7.32 -23.35
CA LYS A 86 15.58 -6.04 -24.06
C LYS A 86 14.14 -5.66 -24.39
N LEU A 87 13.33 -6.62 -24.87
CA LEU A 87 11.91 -6.40 -25.15
C LEU A 87 11.14 -6.06 -23.87
N LEU A 88 11.40 -6.76 -22.76
CA LEU A 88 10.75 -6.45 -21.49
C LEU A 88 11.15 -5.07 -20.95
N GLN A 89 12.42 -4.66 -21.12
CA GLN A 89 12.85 -3.30 -20.74
C GLN A 89 12.13 -2.23 -21.56
N GLN A 90 11.97 -2.45 -22.87
CA GLN A 90 11.18 -1.55 -23.72
C GLN A 90 9.72 -1.51 -23.26
N LEU A 91 9.13 -2.68 -23.01
CA LEU A 91 7.75 -2.77 -22.54
C LEU A 91 7.53 -2.10 -21.17
N ALA A 92 8.53 -2.16 -20.28
CA ALA A 92 8.49 -1.48 -19.00
C ALA A 92 8.42 0.04 -19.20
N THR A 93 9.25 0.60 -20.10
CA THR A 93 9.22 2.03 -20.44
C THR A 93 7.84 2.44 -20.97
N GLU A 94 7.28 1.68 -21.92
CA GLU A 94 5.96 2.01 -22.49
C GLU A 94 4.87 2.07 -21.41
N TRP A 95 4.84 1.11 -20.48
CA TRP A 95 3.84 1.09 -19.41
C TRP A 95 4.05 2.16 -18.34
N ASP A 96 5.30 2.51 -18.06
CA ASP A 96 5.67 3.58 -17.14
C ASP A 96 5.26 4.96 -17.70
N ASP A 97 5.53 5.21 -18.97
CA ASP A 97 5.21 6.47 -19.66
C ASP A 97 3.71 6.76 -19.68
N VAL A 98 2.87 5.73 -19.77
CA VAL A 98 1.40 5.86 -19.69
C VAL A 98 0.82 5.66 -18.29
N ASN A 99 1.67 5.57 -17.26
CA ASN A 99 1.29 5.39 -15.86
C ASN A 99 0.30 4.22 -15.67
N ARG A 100 0.65 3.05 -16.20
CA ARG A 100 -0.12 1.81 -16.06
C ARG A 100 0.63 0.83 -15.15
N PRO A 101 0.50 0.99 -13.83
CA PRO A 101 1.32 0.26 -12.85
C PRO A 101 1.06 -1.25 -12.80
N ALA A 102 -0.16 -1.71 -13.08
CA ALA A 102 -0.48 -3.14 -13.03
C ALA A 102 0.33 -3.99 -14.03
N PRO A 103 0.29 -3.74 -15.36
CA PRO A 103 1.16 -4.47 -16.30
C PRO A 103 2.65 -4.21 -16.06
N LEU A 104 3.03 -2.99 -15.63
CA LEU A 104 4.42 -2.66 -15.30
C LEU A 104 4.99 -3.59 -14.22
N GLY A 105 4.22 -3.91 -13.19
CA GLY A 105 4.62 -4.85 -12.14
C GLY A 105 4.96 -6.24 -12.68
N PHE A 106 4.10 -6.78 -13.57
CA PHE A 106 4.36 -8.06 -14.23
C PHE A 106 5.61 -8.04 -15.11
N VAL A 107 5.85 -6.95 -15.83
CA VAL A 107 7.05 -6.81 -16.66
C VAL A 107 8.32 -6.83 -15.80
N TYR A 108 8.34 -6.09 -14.69
CA TYR A 108 9.48 -6.10 -13.78
C TYR A 108 9.66 -7.44 -13.07
N GLU A 109 8.58 -8.13 -12.72
CA GLU A 109 8.66 -9.49 -12.18
C GLU A 109 9.29 -10.47 -13.18
N GLU A 110 8.89 -10.43 -14.45
CA GLU A 110 9.49 -11.26 -15.50
C GLU A 110 10.96 -10.89 -15.74
N LEU A 111 11.33 -9.61 -15.69
CA LEU A 111 12.73 -9.18 -15.71
C LEU A 111 13.51 -9.76 -14.53
N ALA A 112 12.94 -9.71 -13.32
CA ALA A 112 13.58 -10.21 -12.10
C ALA A 112 13.74 -11.74 -12.10
N LYS A 113 12.82 -12.48 -12.74
CA LYS A 113 12.94 -13.93 -12.94
C LYS A 113 14.06 -14.30 -13.91
N LEU A 114 14.28 -13.49 -14.95
CA LEU A 114 15.32 -13.73 -15.96
C LEU A 114 16.71 -13.24 -15.52
N ASP A 115 16.75 -12.13 -14.80
CA ASP A 115 17.97 -11.47 -14.31
C ASP A 115 17.74 -10.99 -12.87
N PRO A 116 17.95 -11.86 -11.86
CA PRO A 116 17.61 -11.58 -10.47
C PRO A 116 18.42 -10.41 -9.89
N LYS A 117 17.79 -9.24 -9.87
CA LYS A 117 18.33 -8.00 -9.32
C LYS A 117 17.37 -7.41 -8.29
N PHE A 118 17.95 -6.85 -7.24
CA PHE A 118 17.21 -6.15 -6.19
C PHE A 118 16.26 -5.11 -6.80
N ASP A 119 16.77 -4.25 -7.69
CA ASP A 119 16.00 -3.16 -8.31
C ASP A 119 14.77 -3.65 -9.08
N TYR A 120 14.83 -4.81 -9.74
CA TYR A 120 13.68 -5.33 -10.49
C TYR A 120 12.59 -5.86 -9.55
N TRP A 121 12.98 -6.55 -8.46
CA TRP A 121 12.01 -6.97 -7.44
C TRP A 121 11.39 -5.79 -6.70
N LEU A 122 12.19 -4.76 -6.36
CA LEU A 122 11.67 -3.55 -5.74
C LEU A 122 10.66 -2.83 -6.66
N LYS A 123 11.04 -2.59 -7.92
CA LYS A 123 10.17 -1.95 -8.91
C LYS A 123 8.90 -2.75 -9.21
N ALA A 124 8.97 -4.08 -9.24
CA ALA A 124 7.79 -4.93 -9.37
C ALA A 124 6.85 -4.72 -8.18
N GLY A 125 7.38 -4.75 -6.94
CA GLY A 125 6.61 -4.51 -5.73
C GLY A 125 5.95 -3.12 -5.69
N ASP A 126 6.68 -2.08 -6.09
CA ASP A 126 6.16 -0.71 -6.16
C ASP A 126 5.06 -0.56 -7.21
N ALA A 127 5.28 -1.12 -8.40
CA ALA A 127 4.30 -1.08 -9.48
C ALA A 127 3.03 -1.87 -9.12
N TYR A 128 3.15 -3.06 -8.53
CA TYR A 128 1.99 -3.78 -8.03
C TYR A 128 1.23 -3.00 -6.96
N ARG A 129 1.94 -2.39 -6.02
CA ARG A 129 1.35 -1.54 -4.97
C ARG A 129 0.59 -0.34 -5.54
N ALA A 130 1.19 0.37 -6.50
CA ALA A 130 0.54 1.46 -7.22
C ALA A 130 -0.69 0.95 -8.01
N GLY A 131 -0.62 -0.27 -8.55
CA GLY A 131 -1.68 -0.93 -9.31
C GLY A 131 -2.98 -1.12 -8.54
N TYR A 132 -2.92 -1.35 -7.24
CA TYR A 132 -4.12 -1.48 -6.40
C TYR A 132 -4.41 -0.29 -5.47
N ALA A 133 -3.54 0.71 -5.41
CA ALA A 133 -3.70 1.85 -4.50
C ALA A 133 -5.05 2.58 -4.65
N ASN A 134 -5.59 2.60 -5.88
CA ASN A 134 -6.88 3.22 -6.21
C ASN A 134 -8.01 2.22 -6.48
N LEU A 135 -7.74 0.92 -6.32
CA LEU A 135 -8.76 -0.11 -6.48
C LEU A 135 -9.49 -0.30 -5.16
N GLN A 136 -10.83 -0.30 -5.21
CA GLN A 136 -11.63 -0.79 -4.08
C GLN A 136 -11.34 -2.28 -3.86
N ASP A 137 -11.85 -2.86 -2.76
CA ASP A 137 -11.72 -4.29 -2.45
C ASP A 137 -12.28 -5.14 -3.60
N THR A 138 -11.39 -5.54 -4.49
CA THR A 138 -11.65 -6.27 -5.73
C THR A 138 -10.72 -7.46 -5.76
N THR A 139 -11.09 -8.49 -6.51
CA THR A 139 -10.22 -9.65 -6.74
C THR A 139 -8.86 -9.23 -7.30
N VAL A 140 -8.84 -8.22 -8.19
CA VAL A 140 -7.61 -7.66 -8.75
C VAL A 140 -6.76 -6.99 -7.68
N ALA A 141 -7.35 -6.17 -6.80
CA ALA A 141 -6.62 -5.52 -5.72
C ALA A 141 -5.95 -6.55 -4.79
N ARG A 142 -6.68 -7.61 -4.41
CA ARG A 142 -6.14 -8.69 -3.57
C ARG A 142 -5.01 -9.46 -4.26
N ALA A 143 -5.15 -9.74 -5.56
CA ALA A 143 -4.11 -10.40 -6.34
C ALA A 143 -2.84 -9.54 -6.46
N LEU A 144 -2.98 -8.28 -6.86
CA LEU A 144 -1.85 -7.34 -6.98
C LEU A 144 -1.18 -7.10 -5.62
N ASN A 145 -1.93 -7.09 -4.52
CA ASN A 145 -1.34 -7.04 -3.18
C ASN A 145 -0.48 -8.28 -2.86
N GLY A 146 -0.96 -9.48 -3.20
CA GLY A 146 -0.18 -10.71 -3.07
C GLY A 146 1.10 -10.68 -3.90
N TYR A 147 1.01 -10.22 -5.16
CA TYR A 147 2.20 -10.04 -6.01
C TYR A 147 3.18 -9.01 -5.44
N ALA A 148 2.69 -7.89 -4.90
CA ALA A 148 3.53 -6.88 -4.25
C ALA A 148 4.28 -7.47 -3.05
N ILE A 149 3.59 -8.18 -2.16
CA ILE A 149 4.21 -8.84 -0.99
C ILE A 149 5.31 -9.80 -1.44
N ASN A 150 5.05 -10.65 -2.44
CA ASN A 150 6.03 -11.59 -2.93
C ASN A 150 7.27 -10.88 -3.51
N ALA A 151 7.05 -9.83 -4.30
CA ALA A 151 8.12 -9.06 -4.91
C ALA A 151 9.01 -8.37 -3.86
N TYR A 152 8.43 -7.73 -2.84
CA TYR A 152 9.23 -7.14 -1.76
C TYR A 152 9.97 -8.18 -0.93
N GLN A 153 9.36 -9.35 -0.68
CA GLN A 153 10.07 -10.46 -0.02
C GLN A 153 11.28 -10.92 -0.84
N LYS A 154 11.14 -11.05 -2.16
CA LYS A 154 12.26 -11.36 -3.06
C LYS A 154 13.33 -10.27 -3.10
N ALA A 155 12.93 -9.00 -3.02
CA ALA A 155 13.88 -7.89 -2.86
C ALA A 155 14.67 -8.03 -1.54
N LEU A 156 13.99 -8.33 -0.43
CA LEU A 156 14.63 -8.51 0.88
C LEU A 156 15.47 -9.79 1.00
N GLU A 157 15.22 -10.82 0.19
CA GLU A 157 16.13 -11.97 0.06
C GLU A 157 17.49 -11.54 -0.54
N LEU A 158 17.52 -10.50 -1.37
CA LEU A 158 18.73 -9.97 -2.00
C LEU A 158 19.41 -8.87 -1.17
N ASP A 159 18.62 -8.06 -0.47
CA ASP A 159 19.09 -7.02 0.45
C ASP A 159 18.15 -6.93 1.67
N ALA A 160 18.49 -7.66 2.73
CA ALA A 160 17.66 -7.82 3.92
C ALA A 160 17.51 -6.54 4.77
N ASP A 161 18.42 -5.56 4.60
CA ASP A 161 18.42 -4.32 5.36
C ASP A 161 17.83 -3.14 4.58
N ASN A 162 17.37 -3.38 3.36
CA ASN A 162 16.80 -2.34 2.53
C ASN A 162 15.53 -1.74 3.14
N LEU A 163 15.59 -0.45 3.46
CA LEU A 163 14.49 0.25 4.12
C LEU A 163 13.31 0.54 3.19
N ASP A 164 13.55 0.73 1.89
CA ASP A 164 12.49 0.95 0.91
C ASP A 164 11.67 -0.33 0.69
N ALA A 165 12.34 -1.48 0.54
CA ALA A 165 11.66 -2.77 0.43
C ALA A 165 10.89 -3.12 1.72
N LYS A 166 11.46 -2.87 2.90
CA LYS A 166 10.74 -3.02 4.20
C LYS A 166 9.53 -2.10 4.28
N THR A 167 9.65 -0.87 3.80
CA THR A 167 8.55 0.10 3.74
C THR A 167 7.44 -0.38 2.82
N GLY A 168 7.78 -0.82 1.61
CA GLY A 168 6.83 -1.35 0.64
C GLY A 168 6.10 -2.58 1.15
N LEU A 169 6.82 -3.54 1.74
CA LEU A 169 6.26 -4.73 2.37
C LEU A 169 5.32 -4.38 3.54
N GLY A 170 5.78 -3.49 4.42
CA GLY A 170 4.99 -3.03 5.55
C GLY A 170 3.66 -2.41 5.10
N SER A 171 3.70 -1.53 4.10
CA SER A 171 2.50 -0.93 3.51
C SER A 171 1.59 -1.94 2.84
N ALA A 172 2.13 -2.92 2.11
CA ALA A 172 1.34 -3.98 1.50
C ALA A 172 0.62 -4.85 2.55
N TYR A 173 1.28 -5.15 3.69
CA TYR A 173 0.65 -5.85 4.82
C TYR A 173 -0.48 -5.05 5.45
N VAL A 174 -0.32 -3.74 5.65
CA VAL A 174 -1.41 -2.91 6.21
C VAL A 174 -2.61 -2.85 5.29
N SER A 175 -2.38 -2.70 3.97
CA SER A 175 -3.46 -2.43 3.02
C SER A 175 -4.19 -3.65 2.47
N GLY A 176 -3.60 -4.85 2.51
CA GLY A 176 -4.19 -6.00 1.81
C GLY A 176 -4.14 -7.34 2.55
N THR A 177 -3.79 -7.34 3.83
CA THR A 177 -3.82 -8.57 4.65
C THR A 177 -4.69 -8.41 5.89
N ASP A 178 -5.10 -9.55 6.46
CA ASP A 178 -5.79 -9.59 7.74
C ASP A 178 -4.86 -9.30 8.94
N ASN A 179 -3.58 -8.97 8.70
CA ASN A 179 -2.60 -8.66 9.73
C ASN A 179 -1.93 -7.28 9.53
N PRO A 180 -2.68 -6.18 9.67
CA PRO A 180 -2.13 -4.83 9.53
C PRO A 180 -1.10 -4.49 10.61
N MET A 181 -1.13 -5.16 11.77
CA MET A 181 -0.16 -4.90 12.84
C MET A 181 1.26 -5.31 12.46
N ALA A 182 1.44 -6.41 11.73
CA ALA A 182 2.76 -6.81 11.22
C ALA A 182 3.35 -5.73 10.27
N GLY A 183 2.51 -5.15 9.41
CA GLY A 183 2.93 -4.08 8.52
C GLY A 183 3.32 -2.80 9.26
N ILE A 184 2.55 -2.41 10.29
CA ILE A 184 2.90 -1.28 11.16
C ILE A 184 4.20 -1.53 11.93
N ALA A 185 4.46 -2.75 12.39
CA ALA A 185 5.71 -3.11 13.06
C ALA A 185 6.92 -2.89 12.14
N LEU A 186 6.87 -3.41 10.91
CA LEU A 186 7.92 -3.19 9.90
C LEU A 186 8.17 -1.71 9.62
N LEU A 187 7.11 -0.91 9.46
CA LEU A 187 7.25 0.52 9.22
C LEU A 187 7.86 1.26 10.42
N ARG A 188 7.58 0.81 11.64
CA ARG A 188 8.19 1.37 12.86
C ARG A 188 9.67 1.03 12.94
N GLU A 189 10.06 -0.18 12.57
CA GLU A 189 11.48 -0.58 12.48
C GLU A 189 12.23 0.30 11.47
N VAL A 190 11.63 0.59 10.31
CA VAL A 190 12.24 1.50 9.32
C VAL A 190 12.46 2.90 9.90
N VAL A 191 11.47 3.46 10.59
CA VAL A 191 11.59 4.79 11.21
C VAL A 191 12.54 4.80 12.41
N GLU A 192 12.70 3.68 13.11
CA GLU A 192 13.69 3.53 14.16
C GLU A 192 15.11 3.51 13.59
N ALA A 193 15.32 2.80 12.48
CA ALA A 193 16.60 2.76 11.77
C ALA A 193 16.93 4.09 11.06
N ASN A 194 15.92 4.73 10.45
CA ASN A 194 16.03 6.01 9.78
C ASN A 194 14.80 6.90 10.06
N PRO A 195 14.87 7.79 11.06
CA PRO A 195 13.77 8.69 11.42
C PRO A 195 13.31 9.63 10.30
N SER A 196 14.17 9.89 9.32
CA SER A 196 13.92 10.76 8.17
C SER A 196 13.50 9.98 6.91
N HIS A 197 13.20 8.69 7.02
CA HIS A 197 12.74 7.90 5.88
C HIS A 197 11.37 8.40 5.41
N ILE A 198 11.32 9.02 4.22
CA ILE A 198 10.13 9.68 3.69
C ILE A 198 9.00 8.65 3.48
N GLY A 199 9.30 7.55 2.77
CA GLY A 199 8.29 6.52 2.45
C GLY A 199 7.61 5.93 3.69
N ALA A 200 8.37 5.58 4.72
CA ALA A 200 7.83 5.04 5.97
C ALA A 200 7.02 6.07 6.76
N ASN A 201 7.47 7.31 6.86
CA ASN A 201 6.69 8.37 7.51
C ASN A 201 5.40 8.70 6.75
N LYS A 202 5.43 8.76 5.40
CA LYS A 202 4.22 8.91 4.58
C LYS A 202 3.23 7.77 4.83
N SER A 203 3.71 6.52 4.79
CA SER A 203 2.88 5.33 5.01
C SER A 203 2.25 5.32 6.42
N LEU A 204 3.05 5.54 7.48
CA LEU A 204 2.53 5.65 8.84
C LEU A 204 1.57 6.84 9.02
N GLY A 205 1.80 7.95 8.33
CA GLY A 205 0.92 9.11 8.32
C GLY A 205 -0.44 8.78 7.73
N LEU A 206 -0.46 8.16 6.54
CA LEU A 206 -1.67 7.69 5.87
C LEU A 206 -2.46 6.70 6.73
N PHE A 207 -1.78 5.69 7.30
CA PHE A 207 -2.43 4.70 8.17
C PHE A 207 -2.91 5.31 9.49
N SER A 208 -2.23 6.35 9.99
CA SER A 208 -2.72 7.13 11.13
C SER A 208 -4.01 7.88 10.77
N MET A 209 -4.11 8.48 9.58
CA MET A 209 -5.35 9.11 9.11
C MET A 209 -6.49 8.09 8.96
N GLN A 210 -6.23 6.93 8.35
CA GLN A 210 -7.22 5.86 8.18
C GLN A 210 -7.80 5.39 9.52
N SER A 211 -6.95 5.31 10.55
CA SER A 211 -7.34 4.96 11.92
C SER A 211 -7.79 6.17 12.76
N ARG A 212 -7.98 7.33 12.14
CA ARG A 212 -8.41 8.61 12.76
C ARG A 212 -7.48 9.13 13.86
N GLN A 213 -6.23 8.70 13.86
CA GLN A 213 -5.16 9.18 14.74
C GLN A 213 -4.49 10.43 14.13
N PHE A 214 -5.27 11.48 13.94
CA PHE A 214 -4.84 12.67 13.20
C PHE A 214 -3.66 13.40 13.83
N ASP A 215 -3.52 13.40 15.16
CA ASP A 215 -2.35 13.97 15.83
C ASP A 215 -1.05 13.25 15.41
N ARG A 216 -1.08 11.92 15.33
CA ARG A 216 0.06 11.13 14.84
C ARG A 216 0.31 11.39 13.36
N ALA A 217 -0.74 11.51 12.56
CA ALA A 217 -0.61 11.84 11.14
C ALA A 217 0.09 13.20 10.96
N ILE A 218 -0.28 14.21 11.76
CA ILE A 218 0.36 15.53 11.74
C ILE A 218 1.86 15.41 12.00
N ASP A 219 2.28 14.69 13.04
CA ASP A 219 3.70 14.53 13.34
C ASP A 219 4.47 13.87 12.20
N ARG A 220 3.87 12.84 11.58
CA ARG A 220 4.46 12.14 10.43
C ARG A 220 4.57 13.03 9.20
N PHE A 221 3.51 13.73 8.82
CA PHE A 221 3.53 14.59 7.64
C PHE A 221 4.37 15.85 7.86
N LYS A 222 4.45 16.39 9.10
CA LYS A 222 5.40 17.47 9.43
C LYS A 222 6.85 17.05 9.21
N ASN A 223 7.19 15.81 9.59
CA ASN A 223 8.52 15.27 9.31
C ASN A 223 8.77 15.19 7.80
N VAL A 224 7.84 14.63 7.04
CA VAL A 224 7.94 14.50 5.58
C VAL A 224 8.14 15.87 4.91
N VAL A 225 7.25 16.85 5.15
CA VAL A 225 7.34 18.17 4.49
C VAL A 225 8.54 19.00 4.94
N SER A 226 9.18 18.63 6.05
CA SER A 226 10.44 19.27 6.49
C SER A 226 11.67 18.77 5.72
N ILE A 227 11.58 17.58 5.13
CA ILE A 227 12.66 16.94 4.38
C ILE A 227 12.45 17.16 2.89
N GLU A 228 11.26 16.81 2.40
CA GLU A 228 10.86 16.93 1.00
C GLU A 228 9.47 17.57 0.93
N PRO A 229 9.40 18.90 0.74
CA PRO A 229 8.14 19.60 0.57
C PRO A 229 7.46 19.17 -0.74
N ASP A 230 6.27 18.58 -0.64
CA ASP A 230 5.47 18.20 -1.80
C ASP A 230 3.98 18.49 -1.58
N ALA A 231 3.24 18.65 -2.68
CA ALA A 231 1.83 19.03 -2.63
C ALA A 231 0.95 18.02 -1.88
N GLU A 232 1.19 16.72 -2.07
CA GLU A 232 0.40 15.63 -1.50
C GLU A 232 0.59 15.54 0.02
N SER A 233 1.83 15.62 0.51
CA SER A 233 2.15 15.59 1.93
C SER A 233 1.58 16.80 2.67
N TYR A 234 1.62 17.99 2.06
CA TYR A 234 0.94 19.15 2.63
C TYR A 234 -0.59 19.01 2.62
N PHE A 235 -1.16 18.37 1.60
CA PHE A 235 -2.60 18.08 1.54
C PHE A 235 -3.04 17.17 2.69
N TYR A 236 -2.28 16.09 2.95
CA TYR A 236 -2.57 15.18 4.05
C TYR A 236 -2.32 15.83 5.43
N LEU A 237 -1.30 16.67 5.55
CA LEU A 237 -1.06 17.47 6.76
C LEU A 237 -2.23 18.41 7.03
N ALA A 238 -2.69 19.14 6.01
CA ALA A 238 -3.83 20.06 6.09
C ALA A 238 -5.13 19.34 6.47
N THR A 239 -5.40 18.21 5.83
CA THR A 239 -6.57 17.37 6.14
C THR A 239 -6.51 16.84 7.57
N SER A 240 -5.32 16.50 8.07
CA SER A 240 -5.15 16.05 9.45
C SER A 240 -5.42 17.19 10.45
N TYR A 241 -4.95 18.41 10.18
CA TYR A 241 -5.27 19.61 10.97
C TYR A 241 -6.77 19.94 10.95
N GLU A 242 -7.42 19.86 9.78
CA GLU A 242 -8.87 20.07 9.61
C GLU A 242 -9.66 19.13 10.53
N ASN A 243 -9.29 17.84 10.56
CA ASN A 243 -10.01 16.83 11.34
C ASN A 243 -9.92 17.01 12.86
N ILE A 244 -8.90 17.70 13.36
CA ILE A 244 -8.76 18.04 14.79
C ILE A 244 -9.20 19.49 15.10
N GLY A 245 -9.73 20.21 14.11
CA GLY A 245 -10.27 21.56 14.30
C GLY A 245 -9.23 22.68 14.31
N LEU A 246 -7.97 22.40 13.96
CA LEU A 246 -6.91 23.40 13.82
C LEU A 246 -7.02 24.12 12.46
N LYS A 247 -8.07 24.95 12.33
CA LYS A 247 -8.45 25.60 11.06
C LYS A 247 -7.34 26.46 10.46
N LYS A 248 -6.59 27.21 11.28
CA LYS A 248 -5.54 28.13 10.78
C LYS A 248 -4.39 27.36 10.16
N GLU A 249 -3.94 26.32 10.85
CA GLU A 249 -2.88 25.42 10.43
C GLU A 249 -3.31 24.62 9.19
N ALA A 250 -4.57 24.17 9.14
CA ALA A 250 -5.14 23.50 7.98
C ALA A 250 -5.11 24.40 6.74
N ILE A 251 -5.59 25.66 6.85
CA ILE A 251 -5.56 26.62 5.73
C ILE A 251 -4.12 26.86 5.27
N ALA A 252 -3.18 27.12 6.19
CA ALA A 252 -1.79 27.38 5.83
C ALA A 252 -1.14 26.17 5.11
N ALA A 253 -1.41 24.95 5.57
CA ALA A 253 -0.92 23.74 4.91
C ALA A 253 -1.59 23.50 3.56
N PHE A 254 -2.89 23.78 3.42
CA PHE A 254 -3.60 23.74 2.14
C PHE A 254 -3.02 24.75 1.13
N GLU A 255 -2.71 25.97 1.56
CA GLU A 255 -2.05 26.97 0.71
C GLU A 255 -0.70 26.46 0.20
N LYS A 256 0.12 25.87 1.09
CA LYS A 256 1.40 25.24 0.68
C LYS A 256 1.20 24.10 -0.31
N SER A 257 0.18 23.26 -0.10
CA SER A 257 -0.17 22.19 -1.02
C SER A 257 -0.53 22.73 -2.40
N ARG A 258 -1.39 23.76 -2.46
CA ARG A 258 -1.79 24.43 -3.70
C ARG A 258 -0.62 25.06 -4.43
N ASP A 259 0.25 25.77 -3.71
CA ASP A 259 1.37 26.49 -4.32
C ASP A 259 2.40 25.53 -4.95
N LEU A 260 2.45 24.27 -4.49
CA LEU A 260 3.29 23.20 -5.04
C LEU A 260 2.56 22.31 -6.06
N ALA A 261 1.23 22.40 -6.16
CA ALA A 261 0.45 21.53 -7.01
C ALA A 261 0.59 21.93 -8.48
N ALA A 262 1.00 20.96 -9.31
CA ALA A 262 0.94 21.10 -10.77
C ALA A 262 -0.46 20.76 -11.34
N ASP A 263 -1.30 20.05 -10.58
CA ASP A 263 -2.64 19.62 -10.99
C ASP A 263 -3.71 20.70 -10.70
N PRO A 264 -4.39 21.22 -11.74
CA PRO A 264 -5.49 22.17 -11.57
C PRO A 264 -6.66 21.61 -10.76
N THR A 265 -6.90 20.30 -10.81
CA THR A 265 -8.02 19.64 -10.10
C THR A 265 -7.79 19.67 -8.60
N LEU A 266 -6.58 19.28 -8.16
CA LEU A 266 -6.16 19.42 -6.77
C LEU A 266 -6.22 20.88 -6.30
N THR A 267 -5.74 21.81 -7.11
CA THR A 267 -5.79 23.25 -6.82
C THR A 267 -7.22 23.75 -6.59
N GLN A 268 -8.16 23.37 -7.47
CA GLN A 268 -9.57 23.75 -7.34
C GLN A 268 -10.20 23.13 -6.09
N PHE A 269 -9.91 21.87 -5.81
CA PHE A 269 -10.39 21.19 -4.61
C PHE A 269 -9.90 21.90 -3.34
N ILE A 270 -8.61 22.25 -3.29
CA ILE A 270 -8.00 22.95 -2.17
C ILE A 270 -8.62 24.33 -1.96
N ASN A 271 -8.86 25.10 -3.02
CA ASN A 271 -9.48 26.42 -2.89
C ASN A 271 -10.87 26.32 -2.23
N ARG A 272 -11.68 25.33 -2.61
CA ARG A 272 -12.97 25.08 -1.96
C ARG A 272 -12.81 24.76 -0.47
N LYS A 273 -11.81 23.93 -0.12
CA LYS A 273 -11.51 23.60 1.28
C LYS A 273 -11.13 24.82 2.11
N ILE A 274 -10.30 25.71 1.58
CA ILE A 274 -9.92 26.96 2.24
C ILE A 274 -11.15 27.86 2.46
N ASP A 275 -12.02 27.98 1.45
CA ASP A 275 -13.26 28.78 1.55
C ASP A 275 -14.24 28.22 2.59
N GLU A 276 -14.35 26.89 2.70
CA GLU A 276 -15.16 26.21 3.71
C GLU A 276 -14.62 26.47 5.13
N LEU A 277 -13.30 26.41 5.32
CA LEU A 277 -12.67 26.60 6.62
C LEU A 277 -12.67 28.06 7.09
N SER A 278 -12.69 29.01 6.15
CA SER A 278 -12.68 30.45 6.41
C SER A 278 -14.05 31.01 6.85
N LYS A 279 -15.10 30.20 6.80
CA LYS A 279 -16.44 30.50 7.32
C LYS A 279 -16.58 30.08 8.79
#